data_AF-A0A368DU33-F1
#
_entry.id   AF-A0A368DU33-F1
#
_cell.length_a   1.000
_cell.length_b   1.000
_cell.length_c   1.000
_cell.angle_alpha   90.00
_cell.angle_beta   90.00
_cell.angle_gamma   90.00
#
_symmetry.space_group_name_H-M   'P 1'
#
loop_
_entity.id
_entity.type
_entity.pdbx_description
1 polymer ?
#
loop_
_entity_poly.entity_id
_entity_poly.type
_entity_poly.pdbx_seq_one_letter_code
_entity_poly.pdbx_strand_id
1 'polypeptide(L)'
;MNRATLAFVVSFLLIGGVLCFFPINLFSGKIVENSTGTSKTISAPISLSYFFGVGYEEEDMEHIQDFYLTKEGYALAFCFLFGIPFLISLRVYYKYKLR
;
A
#
# COMPACT_ATOMS: atom_id res chain seq x y z
N MET A 1 -8.57 -3.15 -25.67
CA MET A 1 -8.30 -3.86 -24.39
C MET A 1 -9.45 -4.83 -24.13
N ASN A 2 -9.19 -6.11 -23.81
CA ASN A 2 -10.28 -7.05 -23.52
C ASN A 2 -10.92 -6.74 -22.15
N ARG A 3 -12.11 -7.29 -21.87
CA ARG A 3 -12.87 -6.98 -20.65
C ARG A 3 -12.11 -7.34 -19.36
N ALA A 4 -11.32 -8.42 -19.39
CA ALA A 4 -10.52 -8.85 -18.24
C ALA A 4 -9.37 -7.87 -17.95
N THR A 5 -8.59 -7.51 -18.98
CA THR A 5 -7.52 -6.50 -18.87
C THR A 5 -8.08 -5.15 -18.42
N LEU A 6 -9.24 -4.74 -18.93
CA LEU A 6 -9.91 -3.52 -18.47
C LEU A 6 -10.27 -3.60 -16.98
N ALA A 7 -10.84 -4.72 -16.54
CA ALA A 7 -11.18 -4.91 -15.14
C ALA A 7 -9.94 -4.91 -14.23
N PHE A 8 -8.82 -5.51 -14.67
CA PHE A 8 -7.54 -5.43 -13.97
C PHE A 8 -7.08 -3.98 -13.82
N VAL A 9 -6.96 -3.24 -14.92
CA VAL A 9 -6.44 -1.87 -14.91
C VAL A 9 -7.31 -0.95 -14.06
N VAL A 10 -8.64 -1.03 -14.20
CA VAL A 10 -9.57 -0.20 -13.41
C VAL A 10 -9.46 -0.53 -11.92
N SER A 11 -9.47 -1.81 -11.54
CA SER A 11 -9.35 -2.18 -10.13
C SER A 11 -7.97 -1.87 -9.54
N PHE A 12 -6.89 -2.06 -10.31
CA PHE A 12 -5.53 -1.66 -9.93
C PHE A 12 -5.45 -0.16 -9.64
N LEU A 13 -5.97 0.67 -10.56
CA LEU A 13 -5.96 2.13 -10.39
C LEU A 13 -6.85 2.59 -9.24
N LEU A 14 -8.02 1.98 -9.04
CA LEU A 14 -8.90 2.33 -7.94
C LEU A 14 -8.29 1.97 -6.58
N ILE A 15 -7.80 0.73 -6.42
CA ILE A 15 -7.20 0.28 -5.16
C ILE A 15 -5.90 1.02 -4.91
N GLY A 16 -5.02 1.10 -5.91
CA GLY A 16 -3.77 1.84 -5.82
C GLY A 16 -3.98 3.32 -5.53
N GLY A 17 -4.92 3.96 -6.22
CA GLY A 17 -5.27 5.36 -5.95
C GLY A 17 -5.73 5.57 -4.51
N VAL A 18 -6.64 4.74 -4.00
CA VAL A 18 -7.09 4.84 -2.61
C VAL A 18 -5.92 4.68 -1.63
N LEU A 19 -5.05 3.69 -1.84
CA LEU A 19 -3.94 3.42 -0.92
C LEU A 19 -2.81 4.48 -1.00
N CYS A 20 -2.60 5.09 -2.15
CA CYS A 20 -1.55 6.10 -2.35
C CYS A 20 -1.99 7.52 -1.94
N PHE A 21 -3.29 7.84 -2.02
CA PHE A 21 -3.79 9.19 -1.74
C PHE A 21 -4.51 9.33 -0.40
N PHE A 22 -4.87 8.24 0.28
CA PHE A 22 -5.50 8.30 1.60
C PHE A 22 -4.61 7.68 2.68
N PRO A 23 -4.50 8.31 3.87
CA PRO A 23 -3.69 7.82 5.00
C PRO A 23 -4.31 6.60 5.69
N ILE A 24 -4.34 5.48 4.99
CA ILE A 24 -4.83 4.20 5.49
C ILE A 24 -3.68 3.44 6.15
N ASN A 25 -3.60 3.46 7.48
CA ASN A 25 -2.59 2.78 8.29
C ASN A 25 -2.86 1.27 8.38
N LEU A 26 -2.65 0.58 7.26
CA LEU A 26 -2.98 -0.84 7.10
C LEU A 26 -1.75 -1.75 7.08
N PHE A 27 -0.60 -1.24 6.63
CA PHE A 27 0.54 -2.10 6.29
C PHE A 27 1.50 -2.21 7.47
N SER A 28 1.94 -3.44 7.77
CA SER A 28 2.94 -3.67 8.81
C SER A 28 4.24 -2.92 8.47
N GLY A 29 4.69 -2.05 9.37
CA GLY A 29 5.84 -1.19 9.14
C GLY A 29 6.67 -0.97 10.40
N LYS A 30 7.77 -0.25 10.21
CA LYS A 30 8.70 0.15 11.25
C LYS A 30 9.05 1.62 11.07
N ILE A 31 9.10 2.33 12.19
CA ILE A 31 9.52 3.73 12.28
C ILE A 31 10.85 3.73 13.05
N VAL A 32 11.84 4.42 12.52
CA VAL A 32 13.15 4.61 13.13
C VAL A 32 13.17 6.02 13.72
N GLU A 33 13.16 6.09 15.04
CA GLU A 33 13.25 7.34 15.78
C GLU A 33 14.69 7.57 16.24
N ASN A 34 15.13 8.83 16.23
CA ASN A 34 16.41 9.22 16.82
C ASN A 34 16.20 10.30 17.88
N SER A 35 15.63 9.89 19.00
CA SER A 35 15.58 10.73 20.20
C SER A 35 16.86 10.47 21.00
N THR A 36 17.71 11.49 21.15
CA THR A 36 18.93 11.47 22.00
C THR A 36 20.14 10.64 21.54
N GLY A 37 20.30 10.37 20.23
CA GLY A 37 21.54 9.79 19.68
C GLY A 37 21.60 8.25 19.67
N THR A 38 20.53 7.59 20.12
CA THR A 38 20.31 6.15 19.98
C THR A 38 19.13 5.90 19.05
N SER A 39 19.36 5.28 17.90
CA SER A 39 18.30 4.91 16.97
C SER A 39 17.43 3.81 17.58
N LYS A 40 16.13 4.08 17.74
CA LYS A 40 15.14 3.11 18.22
C LYS A 40 14.19 2.77 17.08
N THR A 41 14.00 1.47 16.83
CA THR A 41 13.04 1.00 15.82
C THR A 41 11.77 0.52 16.48
N ILE A 42 10.65 1.15 16.15
CA ILE A 42 9.33 0.85 16.70
C ILE A 42 8.47 0.23 15.59
N SER A 43 7.72 -0.82 15.94
CA SER A 43 6.76 -1.41 15.00
C SER A 43 5.48 -0.61 15.02
N ALA A 44 5.01 -0.18 13.85
CA ALA A 44 3.77 0.58 13.70
C ALA A 44 3.09 0.24 12.37
N PRO A 45 1.75 0.31 12.30
CA PRO A 45 1.08 0.28 11.01
C PRO A 45 1.40 1.56 10.22
N ILE A 46 1.78 1.41 8.96
CA ILE A 46 2.18 2.50 8.06
C ILE A 46 1.19 2.55 6.89
N SER A 47 0.89 3.77 6.44
CA SER A 47 0.15 4.00 5.20
C SER A 47 1.07 4.04 3.98
N LEU A 48 0.61 3.51 2.85
CA LEU A 48 1.33 3.68 1.57
C LEU A 48 1.39 5.14 1.13
N SER A 49 0.38 5.94 1.47
CA SER A 49 0.35 7.37 1.16
C SER A 49 1.51 8.17 1.76
N TYR A 50 2.10 7.69 2.86
CA TYR A 50 3.27 8.33 3.48
C TYR A 50 4.49 8.30 2.53
N PHE A 51 4.64 7.26 1.72
CA PHE A 51 5.69 7.19 0.69
C PHE A 51 5.47 8.16 -0.48
N PHE A 52 4.27 8.73 -0.58
CA PHE A 52 3.92 9.77 -1.55
C PHE A 52 3.81 11.17 -0.91
N GLY A 53 4.18 11.31 0.37
CA GLY A 53 4.16 12.59 1.08
C GLY A 53 2.78 13.06 1.53
N VAL A 54 1.81 12.14 1.68
CA VAL A 54 0.45 12.45 2.12
C VAL A 54 0.20 11.81 3.48
N GLY A 55 -0.30 12.59 4.45
CA GLY A 55 -0.88 12.02 5.68
C GLY A 55 -0.04 12.08 6.95
N TYR A 56 1.05 12.85 6.96
CA TYR A 56 1.79 13.20 8.18
C TYR A 56 1.93 14.72 8.27
N GLU A 57 1.90 15.26 9.49
CA GLU A 57 2.27 16.66 9.76
C GLU A 57 3.80 16.76 9.95
N GLU A 58 4.40 17.91 9.62
CA GLU A 58 5.85 18.09 9.77
C GLU A 58 6.31 17.89 11.23
N GLU A 59 5.44 18.20 12.20
CA GLU A 59 5.64 18.00 13.62
C GLU A 59 5.76 16.50 13.99
N ASP A 60 5.02 15.63 13.32
CA ASP A 60 5.11 14.17 13.53
C ASP A 60 6.45 13.60 13.05
N MET A 61 7.17 14.33 12.19
CA MET A 61 8.44 13.90 11.62
C MET A 61 9.67 14.42 12.39
N GLU A 62 9.51 15.27 13.39
CA GLU A 62 10.63 15.95 14.08
C GLU A 62 11.66 14.97 14.69
N HIS A 63 11.23 13.77 15.05
CA HIS A 63 12.09 12.73 15.62
C HIS A 63 12.18 11.46 14.76
N ILE A 64 11.48 11.42 13.61
CA ILE A 64 11.47 10.28 12.71
C ILE A 64 12.63 10.42 11.73
N GLN A 65 13.60 9.51 11.85
CA GLN A 65 14.73 9.43 10.93
C GLN A 65 14.35 8.70 9.64
N ASP A 66 13.58 7.62 9.75
CA ASP A 66 13.16 6.80 8.61
C ASP A 66 11.90 6.00 8.95
N PHE A 67 11.17 5.55 7.93
CA PHE A 67 10.09 4.60 8.08
C PHE A 67 10.02 3.69 6.86
N TYR A 68 9.70 2.41 7.09
CA TYR A 68 9.65 1.43 6.01
C TYR A 68 8.66 0.31 6.31
N LEU A 69 8.12 -0.30 5.26
CA LEU A 69 7.29 -1.48 5.41
C LEU A 69 8.13 -2.70 5.78
N THR A 70 7.60 -3.56 6.64
CA THR A 70 8.19 -4.88 6.88
C THR A 70 7.97 -5.77 5.65
N LYS A 71 8.63 -6.93 5.62
CA LYS A 71 8.39 -7.94 4.56
C LYS A 71 6.90 -8.30 4.47
N GLU A 72 6.22 -8.39 5.62
CA GLU A 72 4.78 -8.64 5.69
C GLU A 72 3.96 -7.47 5.15
N GLY A 73 4.36 -6.23 5.46
CA GLY A 73 3.75 -5.02 4.90
C GLY A 73 3.85 -4.96 3.38
N TYR A 74 5.03 -5.25 2.82
CA TYR A 74 5.21 -5.32 1.36
C TYR A 74 4.41 -6.45 0.73
N ALA A 75 4.35 -7.63 1.36
CA ALA A 75 3.54 -8.74 0.87
C ALA A 75 2.05 -8.36 0.85
N LEU A 76 1.55 -7.71 1.91
CA LEU A 76 0.18 -7.24 1.98
C LEU A 76 -0.10 -6.17 0.92
N ALA A 77 0.79 -5.18 0.76
CA ALA A 77 0.69 -4.17 -0.29
C ALA A 77 0.61 -4.80 -1.69
N PHE A 78 1.44 -5.80 -1.97
CA PHE A 78 1.39 -6.55 -3.22
C PHE A 78 0.07 -7.29 -3.41
N CYS A 79 -0.45 -7.93 -2.37
CA CYS A 79 -1.76 -8.61 -2.42
C CYS A 79 -2.90 -7.64 -2.75
N PHE A 80 -2.91 -6.44 -2.16
CA PHE A 80 -3.93 -5.43 -2.47
C PHE A 80 -3.77 -4.86 -3.88
N LEU A 81 -2.54 -4.48 -4.26
CA LEU A 81 -2.28 -3.82 -5.54
C LEU A 81 -2.39 -4.79 -6.72
N PHE A 82 -1.93 -6.03 -6.60
CA PHE A 82 -1.89 -6.98 -7.71
C PHE A 82 -2.80 -8.18 -7.50
N GLY A 83 -2.85 -8.73 -6.28
CA GLY A 83 -3.64 -9.92 -5.96
C GLY A 83 -5.15 -9.70 -6.19
N ILE A 84 -5.72 -8.65 -5.59
CA ILE A 84 -7.15 -8.35 -5.74
C ILE A 84 -7.51 -8.03 -7.20
N PRO A 85 -6.81 -7.12 -7.91
CA PRO A 85 -7.07 -6.87 -9.34
C PRO A 85 -6.92 -8.10 -10.22
N PHE A 86 -5.94 -8.96 -9.93
CA PHE A 86 -5.76 -10.22 -10.64
C PHE A 86 -6.97 -11.14 -10.47
N LEU A 87 -7.46 -11.35 -9.25
CA LEU A 87 -8.65 -12.17 -8.99
C LEU A 87 -9.91 -11.61 -9.67
N ILE A 88 -10.08 -10.29 -9.66
CA ILE A 88 -11.19 -9.62 -10.36
C ILE A 88 -11.10 -9.87 -11.87
N SER A 89 -9.93 -9.65 -12.45
CA SER A 89 -9.66 -9.89 -13.87
C SER A 89 -9.91 -11.34 -14.27
N LEU A 90 -9.43 -12.29 -13.46
CA LEU A 90 -9.60 -13.72 -13.67
C LEU A 90 -11.08 -14.10 -13.68
N ARG A 91 -11.86 -13.58 -12.73
CA ARG A 91 -13.32 -13.79 -12.69
C ARG A 91 -14.01 -13.25 -13.95
N VAL A 92 -13.61 -12.07 -14.41
CA VAL A 92 -14.14 -11.47 -15.64
C VAL A 92 -13.78 -12.32 -16.85
N TYR A 93 -12.53 -12.78 -16.95
CA TYR A 93 -12.08 -13.65 -18.03
C TYR A 93 -12.94 -14.92 -18.15
N TYR A 94 -13.14 -15.65 -17.05
CA TYR A 94 -13.95 -16.87 -17.09
C TYR A 94 -15.42 -16.60 -17.44
N LYS A 95 -16.00 -15.50 -16.95
CA LYS A 95 -17.38 -15.12 -17.29
C LYS A 95 -17.61 -14.91 -18.78
N TYR A 96 -16.60 -14.41 -19.50
CA TYR A 96 -16.70 -14.12 -20.94
C TYR A 96 -16.12 -15.21 -21.83
N LYS A 97 -15.36 -16.17 -21.28
CA LYS A 97 -14.85 -17.33 -22.02
C LYS A 97 -15.83 -18.52 -22.01
N LEU A 98 -16.63 -18.65 -20.96
CA LEU A 98 -17.62 -19.72 -20.79
C LEU A 98 -19.01 -19.37 -21.35
N ARG A 99 -19.12 -18.27 -22.09
CA ARG A 99 -20.36 -17.79 -22.72
C ARG A 99 -20.09 -17.53 -24.19
#